data_AF-A0A817P3Z9-F1
#
_entry.id   AF-A0A817P3Z9-F1
#
_cell.length_a   1.000
_cell.length_b   1.000
_cell.length_c   1.000
_cell.angle_alpha   90.00
_cell.angle_beta   90.00
_cell.angle_gamma   90.00
#
_symmetry.space_group_name_H-M   'P 1'
#
loop_
_entity.id
_entity.type
_entity.pdbx_description
1 polymer ?
#
loop_
_entity_poly.entity_id
_entity_poly.type
_entity_poly.pdbx_seq_one_letter_code
_entity_poly.pdbx_strand_id
1 'polypeptide(L)'
;MEEVKGAKGWKRKLINELSQKAQFIITTFGPDLLKYGDKFYGITYRNKVSQIRSVTRDEALEFVEDNEGQNQVAQATTTTTQSSSDI
;
A
#
# COMPACT_ATOMS: atom_id res chain seq x y z
N MET A 1 -15.09 10.12 -29.16
CA MET A 1 -13.86 10.20 -28.36
C MET A 1 -14.19 9.60 -27.01
N GLU A 2 -14.05 8.28 -26.87
CA GLU A 2 -14.40 7.55 -25.66
C GLU A 2 -13.11 7.30 -24.86
N GLU A 3 -13.02 7.95 -23.72
CA GLU A 3 -11.89 7.87 -22.81
C GLU A 3 -11.83 6.45 -22.21
N VAL A 4 -10.73 5.73 -22.46
CA VAL A 4 -10.47 4.38 -21.95
C VAL A 4 -10.31 4.37 -20.43
N LYS A 5 -11.43 4.34 -19.70
CA LYS A 5 -11.51 4.17 -18.22
C LYS A 5 -11.43 2.70 -17.78
N GLY A 6 -10.76 1.82 -18.53
CA GLY A 6 -10.74 0.37 -18.28
C GLY A 6 -9.68 -0.11 -17.27
N ALA A 7 -8.56 0.60 -17.13
CA ALA A 7 -7.37 0.03 -16.50
C ALA A 7 -7.25 0.23 -14.98
N LYS A 8 -8.12 1.01 -14.32
CA LYS A 8 -8.00 1.24 -12.86
C LYS A 8 -8.87 0.30 -11.99
N GLY A 9 -9.84 -0.40 -12.57
CA GLY A 9 -10.83 -1.21 -11.81
C GLY A 9 -10.46 -2.66 -11.52
N TRP A 10 -9.62 -3.27 -12.35
CA TRP A 10 -9.41 -4.72 -12.34
C TRP A 10 -8.65 -5.21 -11.10
N LYS A 11 -7.65 -4.47 -10.63
CA LYS A 11 -6.92 -4.80 -9.39
C LYS A 11 -7.85 -4.84 -8.18
N ARG A 12 -8.81 -3.90 -8.12
CA ARG A 12 -9.80 -3.78 -7.03
C ARG A 12 -10.74 -4.97 -6.99
N LYS A 13 -11.29 -5.35 -8.16
CA LYS A 13 -12.23 -6.45 -8.29
C LYS A 13 -11.59 -7.79 -7.92
N LEU A 14 -10.36 -8.00 -8.40
CA LEU A 14 -9.59 -9.23 -8.14
C LEU A 14 -9.33 -9.47 -6.65
N ILE A 15 -8.85 -8.45 -5.93
CA ILE A 15 -8.51 -8.58 -4.51
C ILE A 15 -9.76 -8.92 -3.67
N ASN A 16 -10.89 -8.28 -3.96
CA ASN A 16 -12.14 -8.52 -3.24
C ASN A 16 -12.73 -9.91 -3.49
N GLU A 17 -12.61 -10.43 -4.71
CA GLU A 17 -13.09 -11.79 -5.04
C GLU A 17 -12.21 -12.88 -4.40
N LEU A 18 -10.90 -12.66 -4.33
CA LEU A 18 -9.95 -13.64 -3.80
C LEU A 18 -9.83 -13.60 -2.27
N SER A 19 -10.20 -12.50 -1.61
CA SER A 19 -10.07 -12.36 -0.15
C SER A 19 -10.90 -13.38 0.64
N GLN A 20 -11.93 -13.98 0.01
CA GLN A 20 -12.71 -15.05 0.61
C GLN A 20 -11.91 -16.36 0.82
N LYS A 21 -10.78 -16.53 0.12
CA LYS A 21 -9.98 -17.75 0.13
C LYS A 21 -8.54 -17.53 0.61
N ALA A 22 -8.11 -16.29 0.76
CA ALA A 22 -6.74 -15.94 1.13
C ALA A 22 -6.69 -14.60 1.88
N GLN A 23 -5.67 -14.42 2.72
CA GLN A 23 -5.41 -13.15 3.39
C GLN A 23 -4.48 -12.29 2.54
N PHE A 24 -4.87 -11.03 2.33
CA PHE A 24 -4.05 -10.04 1.64
C PHE A 24 -3.48 -9.02 2.63
N ILE A 25 -2.18 -8.73 2.49
CA ILE A 25 -1.53 -7.58 3.13
C ILE A 25 -1.11 -6.66 2.00
N ILE A 26 -1.54 -5.40 2.08
CA ILE A 26 -1.35 -4.42 1.01
C ILE A 26 -0.81 -3.14 1.61
N THR A 27 0.28 -2.63 1.04
CA THR A 27 0.79 -1.28 1.28
C THR A 27 0.41 -0.39 0.11
N THR A 28 -0.10 0.81 0.39
CA THR A 28 -0.55 1.76 -0.63
C THR A 28 -0.30 3.19 -0.15
N PHE A 29 -0.08 4.10 -1.10
CA PHE A 29 -0.06 5.55 -0.89
C PHE A 29 -1.29 6.25 -1.48
N GLY A 30 -2.24 5.49 -2.02
CA GLY A 30 -3.47 6.02 -2.62
C GLY A 30 -4.72 5.52 -1.89
N PRO A 31 -5.79 6.34 -1.81
CA PRO A 31 -6.96 6.07 -0.99
C PRO A 31 -7.86 4.97 -1.58
N ASP A 32 -7.73 4.70 -2.88
CA ASP A 32 -8.52 3.74 -3.66
C ASP A 32 -8.68 2.34 -3.04
N LEU A 33 -7.68 1.88 -2.29
CA LEU A 33 -7.65 0.54 -1.68
C LEU A 33 -8.12 0.53 -0.23
N LEU A 34 -8.15 1.68 0.46
CA LEU A 34 -8.57 1.76 1.86
C LEU A 34 -10.03 1.34 2.05
N LYS A 35 -10.89 1.55 1.05
CA LYS A 35 -12.30 1.19 1.14
C LYS A 35 -12.57 -0.32 1.35
N TYR A 36 -11.64 -1.18 0.94
CA TYR A 36 -11.78 -2.65 1.01
C TYR A 36 -10.97 -3.28 2.15
N GLY A 37 -10.20 -2.49 2.90
CA GLY A 37 -9.45 -3.00 4.03
C GLY A 37 -10.35 -3.27 5.23
N ASP A 38 -10.12 -4.41 5.88
CA ASP A 38 -10.78 -4.77 7.14
C ASP A 38 -10.03 -4.19 8.35
N LYS A 39 -8.70 -4.14 8.27
CA LYS A 39 -7.81 -3.63 9.32
C LYS A 39 -6.77 -2.71 8.70
N PHE A 40 -6.46 -1.63 9.40
CA PHE A 40 -5.51 -0.61 8.96
C PHE A 40 -4.38 -0.49 9.95
N TYR A 41 -3.16 -0.34 9.42
CA TYR A 41 -1.96 -0.24 10.23
C TYR A 41 -1.14 0.96 9.80
N GLY A 42 -0.89 1.86 10.75
CA GLY A 42 0.00 3.00 10.58
C GLY A 42 1.41 2.63 11.02
N ILE A 43 2.41 3.03 10.22
CA ILE A 43 3.83 2.86 10.56
C ILE A 43 4.41 4.25 10.83
N THR A 44 5.09 4.40 11.96
CA THR A 44 5.87 5.61 12.26
C THR A 44 7.31 5.27 12.55
N TYR A 45 8.22 6.15 12.13
CA TYR A 45 9.65 6.03 12.39
C TYR A 45 10.11 7.22 13.22
N ARG A 46 10.55 6.97 14.47
CA ARG A 46 11.07 8.00 15.38
C ARG A 46 12.26 7.45 16.15
N ASN A 47 13.27 8.27 16.39
CA ASN A 47 14.47 7.89 17.16
C ASN A 47 15.15 6.61 16.66
N LYS A 48 15.21 6.41 15.33
CA LYS A 48 15.73 5.20 14.68
C LYS A 48 14.97 3.91 15.01
N VAL A 49 13.71 4.02 15.45
CA VAL A 49 12.84 2.87 15.76
C VAL A 49 11.56 2.97 14.93
N SER A 50 11.22 1.88 14.25
CA SER A 50 9.94 1.71 13.56
C SER A 50 8.90 1.14 14.51
N GLN A 51 7.72 1.77 14.55
CA GLN A 51 6.59 1.34 15.35
C GLN A 51 5.36 1.14 14.46
N ILE A 52 4.64 0.04 14.69
CA ILE A 52 3.37 -0.26 14.03
C ILE A 52 2.23 -0.11 15.04
N ARG A 53 1.13 0.50 14.61
CA ARG A 53 -0.10 0.61 15.41
C ARG A 53 -1.32 0.31 14.56
N SER A 54 -2.36 -0.23 15.18
CA SER A 54 -3.68 -0.28 14.55
C SER A 54 -4.22 1.14 14.48
N VAL A 55 -4.79 1.51 13.34
CA VAL A 55 -5.45 2.81 13.13
C VAL A 55 -6.86 2.59 12.61
N THR A 56 -7.70 3.60 12.72
CA THR A 56 -9.01 3.64 12.10
C THR A 56 -8.89 3.88 10.60
N ARG A 57 -9.98 3.63 9.87
CA ARG A 57 -10.06 3.93 8.44
C ARG A 57 -9.89 5.44 8.17
N ASP A 58 -10.48 6.28 9.01
CA ASP A 58 -10.47 7.73 8.84
C ASP A 58 -9.06 8.30 9.06
N GLU A 59 -8.35 7.85 10.09
CA GLU A 59 -6.94 8.19 10.31
C GLU A 59 -6.04 7.73 9.15
N ALA A 60 -6.32 6.55 8.57
CA ALA A 60 -5.59 6.06 7.40
C ALA A 60 -5.88 6.88 6.15
N LEU A 61 -7.12 7.36 5.99
CA LEU A 61 -7.53 8.21 4.87
C LEU A 61 -6.88 9.59 4.97
N GLU A 62 -6.95 10.23 6.14
CA GLU A 62 -6.29 11.51 6.44
C GLU A 62 -4.79 11.42 6.12
N PHE A 63 -4.12 10.35 6.58
CA PHE A 63 -2.70 10.14 6.30
C PHE A 63 -2.41 10.03 4.79
N VAL A 64 -3.27 9.38 4.02
CA VAL A 64 -3.05 9.19 2.58
C VAL A 64 -3.34 10.47 1.81
N GLU A 65 -4.41 11.20 2.15
CA GLU A 65 -4.77 12.47 1.53
C GLU A 65 -3.71 13.56 1.80
N ASP A 66 -3.15 13.61 3.00
CA ASP A 66 -2.04 14.51 3.34
C ASP A 66 -0.76 14.21 2.51
N ASN A 67 -0.54 12.93 2.18
CA ASN A 67 0.62 12.51 1.38
C ASN A 67 0.44 12.77 -0.13
N GLU A 68 -0.78 12.96 -0.65
CA GLU A 68 -1.00 13.31 -2.06
C GLU A 68 -0.38 14.67 -2.41
N GLY A 69 -0.17 15.55 -1.42
CA GLY A 69 0.52 16.84 -1.58
C GLY A 69 2.06 16.79 -1.50
N GLN A 70 2.68 15.68 -1.07
CA GLN A 70 4.11 15.60 -0.77
C GLN A 70 4.87 14.47 -1.50
N ASN A 71 4.33 13.92 -2.59
CA ASN A 71 4.94 12.79 -3.28
C ASN A 71 6.22 13.17 -4.06
N GLN A 72 7.33 13.30 -3.33
CA GLN A 72 8.68 13.00 -3.80
C GLN A 72 9.34 12.12 -2.72
N VAL A 73 10.03 11.06 -3.16
CA VAL A 73 10.83 10.06 -2.41
C VAL A 73 10.10 8.95 -1.61
N ALA A 74 9.54 7.99 -2.34
CA ALA A 74 9.68 6.58 -1.98
C ALA A 74 9.95 5.74 -3.23
N GLN A 75 11.17 5.83 -3.76
CA GLN A 75 11.66 4.83 -4.70
C GLN A 75 11.75 3.50 -3.95
N ALA A 76 11.04 2.49 -4.44
CA ALA A 76 11.17 1.12 -3.96
C ALA A 76 12.65 0.70 -4.05
N THR A 77 13.32 0.62 -2.90
CA THR A 77 14.70 0.13 -2.83
C THR A 77 14.62 -1.39 -2.77
N THR A 78 14.62 -2.04 -3.93
CA THR A 78 14.76 -3.49 -4.03
C THR A 78 16.25 -3.82 -3.97
N THR A 79 16.78 -4.05 -2.76
CA THR A 79 18.11 -4.68 -2.61
C THR A 79 17.94 -6.18 -2.78
N THR A 80 18.23 -6.71 -3.97
CA THR A 80 18.46 -8.15 -4.16
C THR A 80 19.96 -8.39 -4.21
N THR A 81 20.49 -8.98 -3.14
CA THR A 81 21.86 -9.49 -3.07
C THR A 81 22.03 -10.65 -4.06
N GLN A 82 22.92 -10.50 -5.06
CA GLN A 82 23.43 -11.63 -5.83
C GLN A 82 24.44 -12.38 -4.97
N SER A 83 24.10 -13.60 -4.56
CA SER A 83 25.08 -14.54 -4.02
C SER A 83 25.98 -14.99 -5.15
N SER A 84 27.23 -14.51 -5.21
CA SER A 84 28.28 -15.11 -6.03
C SER A 84 28.67 -16.44 -5.38
N SER A 85 28.34 -17.55 -6.02
CA SER A 85 28.94 -18.84 -5.69
C SER A 85 30.12 -19.06 -6.62
N ASP A 86 31.26 -18.46 -6.26
CA ASP A 86 32.56 -18.85 -6.81
C ASP A 86 33.20 -19.86 -5.84
N ILE A 87 33.09 -21.16 -6.17
CA ILE A 87 34.09 -22.21 -5.90
C ILE A 87 34.15 -23.12 -7.12
#